data_AF-A0A084JME8-F1
#
_entry.id   AF-A0A084JME8-F1
#
_cell.length_a   1.000
_cell.length_b   1.000
_cell.length_c   1.000
_cell.angle_alpha   90.00
_cell.angle_beta   90.00
_cell.angle_gamma   90.00
#
_symmetry.space_group_name_H-M   'P 1'
#
loop_
_entity.id
_entity.type
_entity.pdbx_description
1 polymer ?
#
loop_
_entity_poly.entity_id
_entity_poly.type
_entity_poly.pdbx_seq_one_letter_code
_entity_poly.pdbx_strand_id
1 'polypeptide(L)'
;MTQREALKCEDLLYEAIRIAEQSKEEFETVKQCFKNDDMYECERNQRKSDRHWGYAEGICKALKELGFEHREMKRLQELIKW
;
A
#
# COMPACT_ATOMS: atom_id res chain seq x y z
N MET A 1 11.04 14.40 16.62
CA MET A 1 10.57 14.84 15.30
C MET A 1 10.13 16.30 15.40
N THR A 2 10.57 17.15 14.48
CA THR A 2 10.11 18.55 14.35
C THR A 2 8.73 18.59 13.70
N GLN A 3 8.00 19.71 13.83
CA GLN A 3 6.68 19.88 13.18
C GLN A 3 6.74 19.67 11.67
N ARG A 4 7.81 20.14 11.00
CA ARG A 4 7.99 19.99 9.56
C ARG A 4 8.24 18.54 9.14
N GLU A 5 8.98 17.78 9.96
CA GLU A 5 9.20 16.35 9.71
C GLU A 5 7.91 15.55 9.92
N ALA A 6 7.10 15.91 10.94
CA ALA A 6 5.82 15.26 11.20
C ALA A 6 4.83 15.43 10.04
N LEU A 7 4.73 16.64 9.47
CA LEU A 7 3.90 16.89 8.28
C LEU A 7 4.34 16.03 7.08
N LYS A 8 5.64 15.91 6.84
CA LYS A 8 6.15 15.03 5.77
C LYS A 8 5.85 13.55 6.02
N CYS A 9 5.93 13.11 7.27
CA CYS A 9 5.56 11.74 7.63
C CYS A 9 4.06 11.49 7.43
N GLU A 10 3.22 12.49 7.72
CA GLU A 10 1.78 12.44 7.47
C GLU A 10 1.47 12.39 5.97
N ASP A 11 2.14 13.21 5.14
CA ASP A 11 2.01 13.15 3.68
C ASP A 11 2.37 11.76 3.13
N LEU A 12 3.50 11.20 3.58
CA LEU A 12 3.94 9.85 3.22
C LEU A 12 2.95 8.78 3.68
N LEU A 13 2.34 8.94 4.86
CA LEU A 13 1.31 8.02 5.36
C LEU A 13 0.08 8.01 4.44
N TYR A 14 -0.45 9.18 4.07
CA TYR A 14 -1.60 9.25 3.17
C TYR A 14 -1.27 8.74 1.77
N GLU A 15 -0.05 8.98 1.28
CA GLU A 15 0.43 8.39 0.03
C GLU A 15 0.44 6.86 0.11
N ALA A 16 1.02 6.29 1.16
CA ALA A 16 1.09 4.85 1.36
C ALA A 16 -0.30 4.21 1.47
N ILE A 17 -1.25 4.87 2.14
CA ILE A 17 -2.65 4.40 2.21
C ILE A 17 -3.27 4.32 0.82
N ARG A 18 -3.16 5.39 0.03
CA ARG A 18 -3.68 5.43 -1.34
C ARG A 18 -3.07 4.33 -2.22
N ILE A 19 -1.76 4.10 -2.10
CA ILE A 19 -1.08 3.05 -2.87
C ILE A 19 -1.48 1.65 -2.39
N ALA A 20 -1.69 1.44 -1.10
CA ALA A 20 -2.17 0.17 -0.57
C ALA A 20 -3.61 -0.15 -1.03
N GLU A 21 -4.48 0.87 -1.11
CA GLU A 21 -5.82 0.72 -1.69
C GLU A 21 -5.75 0.34 -3.16
N GLN A 22 -4.90 1.01 -3.94
CA GLN A 22 -4.69 0.67 -5.34
C GLN A 22 -4.17 -0.77 -5.54
N SER A 23 -3.23 -1.21 -4.70
CA SER A 23 -2.74 -2.59 -4.70
C SER A 23 -3.89 -3.59 -4.53
N LYS A 24 -4.81 -3.31 -3.60
CA LYS A 24 -5.98 -4.15 -3.33
C LYS A 24 -6.94 -4.23 -4.52
N GLU A 25 -7.22 -3.11 -5.17
CA GLU A 25 -8.04 -3.08 -6.39
C GLU A 25 -7.41 -3.88 -7.54
N GLU A 26 -6.09 -3.76 -7.71
CA GLU A 26 -5.33 -4.53 -8.70
C GLU A 26 -5.38 -6.04 -8.42
N PHE A 27 -5.35 -6.45 -7.15
CA PHE A 27 -5.50 -7.86 -6.79
C PHE A 27 -6.92 -8.38 -6.95
N GLU A 28 -7.95 -7.58 -6.66
CA GLU A 28 -9.32 -7.97 -7.00
C GLU A 28 -9.46 -8.16 -8.52
N THR A 29 -8.76 -7.34 -9.33
CA THR A 29 -8.69 -7.53 -10.78
C THR A 29 -8.02 -8.86 -11.14
N VAL A 30 -6.93 -9.24 -10.48
CA VAL A 30 -6.29 -10.56 -10.66
C VAL A 30 -7.30 -11.69 -10.45
N LYS A 31 -8.10 -11.64 -9.37
CA LYS A 31 -9.12 -12.66 -9.10
C LYS A 31 -10.17 -12.75 -10.20
N GLN A 32 -10.55 -11.64 -10.83
CA GLN A 32 -11.49 -11.64 -11.94
C GLN A 32 -10.86 -12.19 -13.23
N CYS A 33 -9.64 -11.79 -13.54
CA CYS A 33 -8.91 -12.28 -14.71
C CYS A 33 -8.71 -13.81 -14.64
N PHE A 34 -8.44 -14.37 -13.45
CA PHE A 34 -8.33 -15.82 -13.26
C PHE A 34 -9.63 -16.55 -13.55
N LYS A 35 -10.78 -15.95 -13.25
CA LYS A 35 -12.10 -16.53 -13.59
C LYS A 35 -12.40 -16.48 -15.08
N ASN A 36 -11.84 -15.49 -15.78
CA ASN A 36 -12.08 -15.24 -17.20
C ASN A 36 -11.00 -15.87 -18.11
N ASP A 37 -10.05 -16.60 -17.54
CA ASP A 37 -8.89 -17.22 -18.23
C ASP A 37 -8.01 -16.21 -19.01
N ASP A 38 -8.01 -14.95 -18.58
CA ASP A 38 -7.14 -13.89 -19.13
C ASP A 38 -5.82 -13.83 -18.35
N MET A 39 -4.94 -14.78 -18.66
CA MET A 39 -3.68 -14.96 -17.92
C MET A 39 -2.69 -13.80 -18.13
N TYR A 40 -2.74 -13.10 -19.27
CA TYR A 40 -1.90 -11.93 -19.50
C TYR A 40 -2.29 -10.78 -18.57
N GLU A 41 -3.60 -10.50 -18.45
CA GLU A 41 -4.10 -9.50 -17.51
C GLU A 41 -3.86 -9.91 -16.04
N CYS A 42 -3.99 -11.19 -15.70
CA CYS A 42 -3.63 -11.72 -14.38
C CYS A 42 -2.19 -11.34 -14.01
N GLU A 43 -1.22 -11.75 -14.83
CA GLU A 43 0.20 -11.52 -14.53
C GLU A 43 0.52 -10.03 -14.44
N ARG A 44 -0.06 -9.23 -15.33
CA ARG A 44 0.16 -7.77 -15.34
C ARG A 44 -0.36 -7.12 -14.07
N ASN A 45 -1.57 -7.47 -13.63
CA ASN A 45 -2.17 -6.87 -12.44
C ASN A 45 -1.54 -7.41 -11.15
N GLN A 46 -1.11 -8.67 -11.13
CA GLN A 46 -0.38 -9.23 -9.99
C GLN A 46 0.92 -8.45 -9.74
N ARG A 47 1.71 -8.21 -10.80
CA ARG A 47 2.97 -7.44 -10.68
C ARG A 47 2.74 -6.00 -10.21
N LYS A 48 1.66 -5.35 -10.65
CA LYS A 48 1.31 -4.00 -10.17
C LYS A 48 0.92 -4.03 -8.69
N SER A 49 0.05 -4.97 -8.33
CA SER A 49 -0.43 -5.16 -6.96
C SER A 49 0.74 -5.39 -6.00
N ASP A 50 1.65 -6.31 -6.33
CA ASP A 50 2.84 -6.62 -5.54
C ASP A 50 3.75 -5.40 -5.37
N ARG A 51 3.96 -4.63 -6.45
CA ARG A 51 4.79 -3.41 -6.41
C ARG A 51 4.19 -2.35 -5.50
N HIS A 52 2.89 -2.09 -5.63
CA HIS A 52 2.20 -1.10 -4.81
C HIS A 52 2.14 -1.54 -3.34
N TRP A 53 1.87 -2.83 -3.10
CA TRP A 53 1.91 -3.38 -1.75
C TRP A 53 3.29 -3.21 -1.11
N GLY A 54 4.36 -3.60 -1.82
CA GLY A 54 5.73 -3.48 -1.31
C GLY A 54 6.15 -2.03 -1.05
N TYR A 55 5.72 -1.08 -1.88
CA TYR A 55 5.96 0.35 -1.66
C TYR A 55 5.25 0.85 -0.39
N ALA A 56 3.97 0.53 -0.22
CA ALA A 56 3.21 0.92 0.96
C ALA A 56 3.75 0.25 2.25
N GLU A 57 4.17 -1.01 2.16
CA GLU A 57 4.80 -1.74 3.27
C GLU A 57 6.14 -1.10 3.67
N GLY A 58 6.97 -0.73 2.69
CA GLY A 58 8.24 -0.04 2.91
C GLY A 58 8.06 1.30 3.63
N ILE A 59 7.10 2.12 3.19
CA ILE A 59 6.78 3.38 3.88
C ILE A 59 6.27 3.09 5.30
N CYS A 60 5.39 2.11 5.49
CA CYS A 60 4.90 1.75 6.82
C CYS A 60 6.03 1.37 7.78
N LYS A 61 7.01 0.58 7.31
CA LYS A 61 8.21 0.20 8.08
C LYS A 61 9.06 1.42 8.41
N ALA A 62 9.36 2.27 7.43
CA ALA A 62 10.16 3.48 7.64
C ALA A 62 9.50 4.44 8.65
N LEU A 63 8.17 4.66 8.56
CA LEU A 63 7.43 5.49 9.50
C LEU A 63 7.49 4.93 10.94
N LYS A 64 7.41 3.61 11.10
CA LYS A 64 7.58 2.95 12.40
C LYS A 64 8.99 3.12 12.95
N GLU A 65 10.02 2.94 12.13
CA GLU A 65 11.42 3.11 12.53
C GLU A 65 11.74 4.55 12.96
N LEU A 66 11.08 5.54 12.34
CA LEU A 66 11.18 6.95 12.73
C LEU A 66 10.40 7.28 14.02
N GLY A 67 9.68 6.33 14.60
CA GLY A 67 8.82 6.56 15.77
C GLY A 67 7.63 7.48 15.47
N PHE A 68 7.17 7.51 14.22
CA PHE A 68 6.00 8.31 13.83
C PHE A 68 4.71 7.69 14.35
N GLU A 69 3.98 8.43 15.19
CA GLU A 69 2.69 8.02 15.73
C GLU A 69 1.57 8.83 15.08
N HIS A 70 0.66 8.13 14.40
CA HIS A 70 -0.53 8.73 13.80
C HIS A 70 -1.69 7.73 13.78
N ARG A 71 -2.92 8.19 13.99
CA ARG A 71 -4.10 7.30 14.07
C ARG A 71 -4.30 6.45 12.81
N GLU A 72 -4.00 7.03 11.64
CA GLU A 72 -4.16 6.37 10.34
C GLU A 72 -3.07 5.32 10.07
N MET A 73 -2.01 5.22 10.89
CA MET A 73 -1.04 4.12 10.79
C MET A 73 -1.72 2.76 10.97
N LYS A 74 -2.77 2.69 11.80
CA LYS A 74 -3.55 1.46 11.98
C LYS A 74 -4.27 1.07 10.68
N ARG A 75 -4.88 2.05 9.99
CA ARG A 75 -5.52 1.83 8.69
C ARG A 75 -4.52 1.33 7.65
N LEU A 76 -3.34 1.96 7.56
CA LEU A 76 -2.29 1.49 6.66
C LEU A 76 -1.88 0.04 6.97
N GLN A 77 -1.67 -0.28 8.26
CA GLN A 77 -1.32 -1.63 8.69
C GLN A 77 -2.39 -2.68 8.36
N GLU A 78 -3.67 -2.30 8.45
CA GLU A 78 -4.79 -3.17 8.05
C GLU A 78 -4.83 -3.38 6.53
N LEU A 79 -4.56 -2.33 5.75
CA LEU A 79 -4.53 -2.42 4.28
C LEU A 79 -3.39 -3.27 3.74
N ILE A 80 -2.24 -3.31 4.43
CA ILE A 80 -1.07 -4.11 4.02
C ILE A 80 -1.03 -5.51 4.68
N LYS A 81 -1.99 -5.84 5.55
CA LYS A 81 -2.19 -7.21 6.03
C LYS A 81 -3.02 -7.98 5.02
N TRP A 82 -2.37 -8.89 4.30
CA TRP A 82 -2.98 -9.74 3.27
C TRP A 82 -2.95 -11.19 3.73
#